data_AF-I3KH17-F1
#
_entry.id   AF-I3KH17-F1
#
_cell.length_a   1.000
_cell.length_b   1.000
_cell.length_c   1.000
_cell.angle_alpha   90.00
_cell.angle_beta   90.00
_cell.angle_gamma   90.00
#
_symmetry.space_group_name_H-M   'P 1'
#
loop_
_entity.id
_entity.type
_entity.pdbx_description
1 polymer ?
#
loop_
_entity_poly.entity_id
_entity_poly.type
_entity_poly.pdbx_seq_one_letter_code
_entity_poly.pdbx_strand_id
1 'polypeptide(L)'
;MSSFSKNNSSEKRKRKVLSMTTKREIIDKYERGVKLSAIAREYGQNPSTIGTILKQKEVIKAGKPSTGTTIMSKRRSHIHDEMERLLLVWIKDKGKTGDTLTETIICEKASSIYNDLVKFGASHGWFDRFKKRTGIHSVVRHSEAASSDHKAAEEFVKKFEELINHEGYTPQQVFNCDETGLFRKKMPRRTYITAEELKMPGHKPMKDRLTLALCANASGDCKVKPLLVYHSENPRAFKKHKILKERLEVMGRSNPKAWVTRQFFVEWVNLAFGPADKKFLEENDCSMKFLLIIDNAPAHPSGLEDDILEEFSFIKVLFLPPNTTPLLQPMDQQVISNFKKVCTKHMFKRCSDITESYVTLREFWKNHFDIVACLKLISLASINQSINQSINQSLFIKHFSYKKNVETLSQGAVCTGSRSQTAASRLGTQQEGGKESPSSHGRSQPQCREPPPRKHWRYDPIRIYTG
;
A
#
# COMPACT_ATOMS: atom_id res chain seq x y z
N MET A 1 11.06 42.82 52.97
CA MET A 1 12.35 42.21 52.59
C MET A 1 12.07 41.05 51.65
N SER A 2 12.32 41.24 50.36
CA SER A 2 12.11 40.24 49.30
C SER A 2 13.40 39.43 49.12
N SER A 3 13.38 38.13 49.45
CA SER A 3 14.49 37.21 49.25
C SER A 3 14.37 36.52 47.88
N PHE A 4 15.15 37.02 46.93
CA PHE A 4 15.39 36.38 45.64
C PHE A 4 16.12 35.04 45.84
N SER A 5 15.45 33.92 45.59
CA SER A 5 16.09 32.62 45.44
C SER A 5 16.43 32.37 43.97
N LYS A 6 17.73 32.31 43.65
CA LYS A 6 18.24 32.06 42.30
C LYS A 6 17.98 30.61 41.89
N ASN A 7 17.04 30.41 40.97
CA ASN A 7 16.94 29.17 40.18
C ASN A 7 18.16 29.06 39.25
N ASN A 8 19.05 28.11 39.54
CA ASN A 8 20.18 27.78 38.66
C ASN A 8 19.89 26.42 37.99
N SER A 9 19.06 26.43 36.95
CA SER A 9 18.86 25.28 36.07
C SER A 9 20.10 25.10 35.20
N SER A 10 20.96 24.16 35.58
CA SER A 10 22.10 23.75 34.73
C SER A 10 21.58 22.96 33.52
N GLU A 11 21.23 23.66 32.44
CA GLU A 11 21.04 23.04 31.13
C GLU A 11 22.31 22.27 30.75
N LYS A 12 22.20 20.94 30.64
CA LYS A 12 23.28 20.09 30.12
C LYS A 12 23.64 20.55 28.71
N ARG A 13 24.79 21.22 28.55
CA ARG A 13 25.34 21.64 27.25
C ARG A 13 25.38 20.46 26.28
N LYS A 14 24.54 20.50 25.24
CA LYS A 14 24.61 19.56 24.11
C LYS A 14 25.99 19.67 23.45
N ARG A 15 26.69 18.54 23.30
CA ARG A 15 28.02 18.48 22.67
C ARG A 15 27.89 18.93 21.21
N LYS A 16 28.38 20.12 20.85
CA LYS A 16 28.48 20.56 19.45
C LYS A 16 29.53 19.69 18.75
N VAL A 17 29.08 18.79 17.88
CA VAL A 17 29.96 17.93 17.08
C VAL A 17 30.38 18.71 15.82
N LEU A 18 31.68 18.99 15.68
CA LEU A 18 32.23 19.65 14.50
C LEU A 18 32.35 18.68 13.32
N SER A 19 31.94 19.13 12.13
CA SER A 19 32.06 18.38 10.88
C SER A 19 33.53 18.23 10.47
N MET A 20 33.80 17.28 9.55
CA MET A 20 35.16 17.07 9.05
C MET A 20 35.68 18.23 8.21
N THR A 21 34.80 18.92 7.48
CA THR A 21 35.15 20.11 6.69
C THR A 21 35.61 21.25 7.60
N THR A 22 34.84 21.55 8.65
CA THR A 22 35.20 22.59 9.63
C THR A 22 36.50 22.27 10.37
N LYS A 23 36.76 20.98 10.68
CA LYS A 23 38.04 20.57 11.30
C LYS A 23 39.24 20.80 10.36
N ARG A 24 39.08 20.60 9.05
CA ARG A 24 40.13 20.88 8.06
C ARG A 24 40.40 22.37 7.92
N GLU A 25 39.34 23.18 7.83
CA GLU A 25 39.48 24.64 7.80
C GLU A 25 40.20 25.20 9.02
N ILE A 26 39.92 24.64 10.21
CA ILE A 26 40.62 24.98 11.46
C ILE A 26 42.12 24.66 11.37
N ILE A 27 42.48 23.51 10.80
CA ILE A 27 43.88 23.11 10.61
C ILE A 27 44.56 24.04 9.61
N ASP A 28 43.92 24.32 8.47
CA ASP A 28 44.49 25.19 7.43
C ASP A 28 44.70 26.62 7.92
N LYS A 29 43.76 27.17 8.71
CA LYS A 29 43.91 28.51 9.33
C LYS A 29 45.08 28.55 10.32
N TYR A 30 45.27 27.48 11.09
CA TYR A 30 46.39 27.39 12.02
C TYR A 30 47.73 27.28 11.29
N GLU A 31 47.80 26.50 10.22
CA GLU A 31 49.01 26.37 9.39
C GLU A 31 49.35 27.65 8.62
N ARG A 32 48.34 28.48 8.30
CA ARG A 32 48.54 29.85 7.80
C ARG A 32 48.99 30.86 8.86
N GLY A 33 49.30 30.43 10.08
CA GLY A 33 49.87 31.26 11.14
C GLY A 33 48.85 31.99 12.04
N VAL A 34 47.56 31.70 11.92
CA VAL A 34 46.54 32.31 12.80
C VAL A 34 46.66 31.72 14.22
N LYS A 35 46.70 32.59 15.23
CA LYS A 35 46.80 32.18 16.64
C LYS A 35 45.60 31.31 17.06
N LEU A 36 45.88 30.26 17.83
CA LEU A 36 44.89 29.30 18.33
C LEU A 36 43.71 29.97 19.06
N SER A 37 43.98 31.01 19.85
CA SER A 37 42.96 31.77 20.58
C SER A 37 42.00 32.53 19.65
N ALA A 38 42.50 33.03 18.51
CA ALA A 38 41.67 33.69 17.51
C ALA A 38 40.76 32.69 16.78
N ILE A 39 41.29 31.51 16.43
CA ILE A 39 40.51 30.41 15.82
C ILE A 39 39.43 29.91 16.79
N ALA A 40 39.76 29.75 18.07
CA ALA A 40 38.81 29.32 19.10
C ALA A 40 37.62 30.31 19.22
N ARG A 41 37.91 31.61 19.20
CA ARG A 41 36.89 32.66 19.23
C ARG A 41 36.04 32.68 17.96
N GLU A 42 36.65 32.54 16.79
CA GLU A 42 35.97 32.54 15.50
C GLU A 42 34.94 31.39 15.38
N TYR A 43 35.32 30.18 15.78
CA TYR A 43 34.45 29.00 15.70
C TYR A 43 33.59 28.77 16.95
N GLY A 44 33.63 29.69 17.93
CA GLY A 44 32.92 29.57 19.20
C GLY A 44 33.26 28.28 19.96
N GLN A 45 34.51 27.83 19.87
CA GLN A 45 35.00 26.60 20.49
C GLN A 45 35.92 26.92 21.67
N ASN A 46 36.00 25.99 22.63
CA ASN A 46 37.01 26.08 23.68
C ASN A 46 38.41 25.93 23.06
N PRO A 47 39.42 26.73 23.45
CA PRO A 47 40.81 26.58 23.01
C PRO A 47 41.35 25.15 23.12
N SER A 48 40.95 24.40 24.16
CA SER A 48 41.32 22.98 24.33
C SER A 48 40.76 22.07 23.22
N THR A 49 39.57 22.36 22.69
CA THR A 49 38.96 21.64 21.57
C THR A 49 39.78 21.88 20.29
N ILE A 50 40.15 23.13 20.02
CA ILE A 50 41.01 23.47 18.87
C ILE A 50 42.38 22.80 19.01
N GLY A 51 43.00 22.85 20.19
CA GLY A 51 44.27 22.17 20.46
C GLY A 51 44.19 20.65 20.22
N THR A 52 43.06 20.02 20.56
CA THR A 52 42.85 18.58 20.31
C THR A 52 42.71 18.27 18.83
N ILE A 53 42.02 19.12 18.06
CA ILE A 53 41.90 18.99 16.59
C ILE A 53 43.28 19.08 15.94
N LEU A 54 44.11 20.04 16.37
CA LEU A 54 45.47 20.23 15.84
C LEU A 54 46.40 19.06 16.19
N LYS A 55 46.27 18.46 17.39
CA LYS A 55 46.99 17.22 17.74
C LYS A 55 46.62 16.04 16.83
N GLN A 56 45.43 16.04 16.25
CA GLN A 56 44.94 14.99 15.34
C GLN A 56 45.07 15.40 13.85
N LYS A 57 45.82 16.46 13.53
CA LYS A 57 45.85 17.06 12.18
C LYS A 57 46.19 16.08 11.07
N GLU A 58 47.20 15.23 11.27
CA GLU A 58 47.64 14.24 10.26
C GLU A 58 46.55 13.21 9.97
N VAL A 59 45.85 12.77 11.01
CA VAL A 59 44.74 11.81 10.89
C VAL A 59 43.52 12.43 10.20
N ILE A 60 43.26 13.72 10.44
CA ILE A 60 42.14 14.46 9.85
C ILE A 60 42.41 14.79 8.37
N LYS A 61 43.67 15.05 8.00
CA LYS A 61 44.11 15.23 6.61
C LYS A 61 44.00 13.92 5.82
N ALA A 62 44.37 12.78 6.40
CA ALA A 62 44.39 11.48 5.72
C ALA A 62 43.00 10.83 5.47
N GLY A 63 41.92 11.23 6.14
CA GLY A 63 40.61 10.57 6.03
C GLY A 63 39.77 11.02 4.81
N LYS A 64 39.43 10.14 3.86
CA LYS A 64 38.43 10.46 2.81
C LYS A 64 37.00 10.35 3.39
N PRO A 65 36.10 11.34 3.19
CA PRO A 65 34.69 11.15 3.51
C PRO A 65 34.10 10.14 2.53
N SER A 66 33.48 9.08 3.03
CA SER A 66 32.62 8.22 2.23
C SER A 66 31.34 8.98 1.85
N THR A 67 30.88 8.79 0.61
CA THR A 67 29.78 9.51 -0.02
C THR A 67 28.55 9.56 0.90
N GLY A 68 28.11 10.77 1.27
CA GLY A 68 26.86 11.00 2.00
C GLY A 68 26.90 11.18 3.52
N THR A 69 28.07 11.26 4.19
CA THR A 69 28.12 11.55 5.64
C THR A 69 29.09 12.69 5.99
N THR A 70 28.56 13.81 6.50
CA THR A 70 29.33 15.02 6.84
C THR A 70 29.92 15.02 8.26
N ILE A 71 29.54 14.06 9.10
CA ILE A 71 29.92 13.98 10.53
C ILE A 71 30.48 12.60 10.86
N MET A 72 31.79 12.50 11.15
CA MET A 72 32.42 11.28 11.66
C MET A 72 32.83 11.47 13.13
N SER A 73 32.24 10.67 14.03
CA SER A 73 32.67 10.55 15.43
C SER A 73 33.38 9.21 15.64
N LYS A 74 34.68 9.28 15.96
CA LYS A 74 35.67 8.17 16.10
C LYS A 74 35.82 7.27 14.86
N ARG A 75 37.06 7.16 14.36
CA ARG A 75 37.44 6.23 13.28
C ARG A 75 37.23 4.79 13.79
N ARG A 76 36.49 3.98 13.03
CA ARG A 76 36.25 2.56 13.35
C ARG A 76 37.53 1.76 13.06
N SER A 77 37.77 0.68 13.82
CA SER A 77 38.93 -0.18 13.56
C SER A 77 38.73 -0.96 12.25
N HIS A 78 39.84 -1.16 11.52
CA HIS A 78 39.88 -1.94 10.27
C HIS A 78 39.28 -3.34 10.42
N ILE A 79 39.40 -3.93 11.62
CA ILE A 79 38.86 -5.25 11.97
C ILE A 79 37.32 -5.29 11.84
N HIS A 80 36.62 -4.22 12.23
CA HIS A 80 35.16 -4.16 12.11
C HIS A 80 34.70 -3.98 10.66
N ASP A 81 35.45 -3.26 9.85
CA ASP A 81 35.09 -3.05 8.43
C ASP A 81 35.29 -4.33 7.62
N GLU A 82 36.37 -5.08 7.88
CA GLU A 82 36.63 -6.37 7.24
C GLU A 82 35.61 -7.44 7.66
N MET A 83 35.17 -7.44 8.92
CA MET A 83 34.07 -8.31 9.35
C MET A 83 32.77 -8.00 8.61
N GLU A 84 32.39 -6.72 8.53
CA GLU A 84 31.15 -6.33 7.86
C GLU A 84 31.18 -6.75 6.39
N ARG A 85 32.36 -6.74 5.75
CA ARG A 85 32.58 -7.27 4.40
C ARG A 85 32.35 -8.78 4.31
N LEU A 86 32.92 -9.57 5.22
CA LEU A 86 32.74 -11.03 5.24
C LEU A 86 31.28 -11.43 5.55
N LEU A 87 30.66 -10.73 6.49
CA LEU A 87 29.25 -10.92 6.82
C LEU A 87 28.35 -10.58 5.63
N LEU A 88 28.68 -9.53 4.87
CA LEU A 88 27.95 -9.19 3.63
C LEU A 88 28.05 -10.28 2.57
N VAL A 89 29.23 -10.87 2.38
CA VAL A 89 29.43 -11.99 1.43
C VAL A 89 28.56 -13.18 1.83
N TRP A 90 28.56 -13.53 3.12
CA TRP A 90 27.73 -14.61 3.65
C TRP A 90 26.22 -14.33 3.51
N ILE A 91 25.76 -13.11 3.78
CA ILE A 91 24.36 -12.70 3.58
C ILE A 91 23.97 -12.82 2.10
N LYS A 92 24.85 -12.43 1.18
CA LYS A 92 24.60 -12.53 -0.27
C LYS A 92 24.51 -13.98 -0.73
N ASP A 93 25.39 -14.85 -0.23
CA ASP A 93 25.40 -16.28 -0.54
C ASP A 93 24.10 -16.97 -0.06
N LYS A 94 23.71 -16.72 1.20
CA LYS A 94 22.44 -17.21 1.75
C LYS A 94 21.21 -16.65 1.07
N GLY A 95 21.30 -15.42 0.54
CA GLY A 95 20.26 -14.83 -0.30
C GLY A 95 20.01 -15.59 -1.60
N LYS A 96 21.04 -16.23 -2.17
CA LYS A 96 20.98 -17.04 -3.40
C LYS A 96 20.43 -18.45 -3.16
N THR A 97 20.71 -19.06 -2.01
CA THR A 97 20.19 -20.40 -1.65
C THR A 97 18.73 -20.38 -1.19
N GLY A 98 18.10 -19.21 -1.09
CA GLY A 98 16.68 -19.06 -0.72
C GLY A 98 16.40 -19.03 0.78
N ASP A 99 17.44 -19.07 1.62
CA ASP A 99 17.30 -19.10 3.08
C ASP A 99 16.73 -17.78 3.63
N THR A 100 15.81 -17.87 4.60
CA THR A 100 15.27 -16.69 5.28
C THR A 100 16.22 -16.22 6.38
N LEU A 101 16.85 -15.07 6.18
CA LEU A 101 17.74 -14.47 7.17
C LEU A 101 16.97 -13.53 8.10
N THR A 102 16.93 -13.86 9.38
CA THR A 102 16.42 -12.97 10.43
C THR A 102 17.57 -12.15 11.04
N GLU A 103 17.20 -11.05 11.69
CA GLU A 103 18.14 -10.23 12.45
C GLU A 103 18.92 -11.04 13.50
N THR A 104 18.25 -11.98 14.18
CA THR A 104 18.88 -12.84 15.19
C THR A 104 19.98 -13.70 14.57
N ILE A 105 19.70 -14.36 13.45
CA ILE A 105 20.65 -15.21 12.72
C ILE A 105 21.86 -14.39 12.26
N ILE A 106 21.64 -13.18 11.76
CA ILE A 106 22.73 -12.30 11.31
C ILE A 106 23.59 -11.85 12.51
N CYS A 107 22.98 -11.50 13.65
CA CYS A 107 23.70 -11.12 14.86
C CYS A 107 24.46 -12.30 15.49
N GLU A 108 23.89 -13.51 15.46
CA GLU A 108 24.55 -14.74 15.89
C GLU A 108 25.75 -15.05 15.01
N LYS A 109 25.59 -14.99 13.68
CA LYS A 109 26.69 -15.21 12.74
C LYS A 109 27.77 -14.14 12.90
N ALA A 110 27.39 -12.88 13.09
CA ALA A 110 28.32 -11.79 13.37
C ALA A 110 29.09 -12.02 14.67
N SER A 111 28.43 -12.54 15.71
CA SER A 111 29.09 -12.88 16.99
C SER A 111 30.03 -14.08 16.84
N SER A 112 29.62 -15.11 16.11
CA SER A 112 30.44 -16.29 15.81
C SER A 112 31.71 -15.94 15.01
N ILE A 113 31.64 -14.98 14.08
CA ILE A 113 32.83 -14.51 13.35
C ILE A 113 33.80 -13.74 14.26
N TYR A 114 33.31 -13.16 15.36
CA TYR A 114 34.05 -12.15 16.13
C TYR A 114 34.58 -12.59 17.49
N ASN A 115 33.91 -13.55 18.15
CA ASN A 115 34.26 -13.95 19.50
C ASN A 115 35.72 -14.44 19.62
N ASP A 116 36.28 -14.92 18.52
CA ASP A 116 37.67 -15.40 18.44
C ASP A 116 38.71 -14.27 18.28
N LEU A 117 38.29 -13.03 17.99
CA LEU A 117 39.19 -11.92 17.65
C LEU A 117 39.09 -10.71 18.60
N VAL A 118 37.87 -10.32 19.04
CA VAL A 118 37.64 -9.20 19.97
C VAL A 118 36.32 -9.43 20.71
N LYS A 119 36.21 -9.00 21.98
CA LYS A 119 34.91 -8.91 22.68
C LYS A 119 33.96 -8.00 21.88
N PHE A 120 33.01 -8.60 21.18
CA PHE A 120 32.06 -7.93 20.32
C PHE A 120 30.62 -8.25 20.72
N GLY A 121 29.82 -7.21 20.94
CA GLY A 121 28.39 -7.35 21.16
C GLY A 121 27.63 -7.03 19.88
N ALA A 122 27.06 -8.04 19.22
CA ALA A 122 26.16 -7.89 18.08
C ALA A 122 24.78 -7.36 18.51
N SER A 123 24.79 -6.17 19.12
CA SER A 123 23.59 -5.51 19.64
C SER A 123 22.66 -5.04 18.50
N HIS A 124 21.39 -4.87 18.82
CA HIS A 124 20.39 -4.26 17.93
C HIS A 124 20.88 -2.92 17.34
N GLY A 125 21.45 -2.05 18.19
CA GLY A 125 21.99 -0.76 17.76
C GLY A 125 23.23 -0.87 16.86
N TRP A 126 23.98 -1.97 16.89
CA TRP A 126 25.01 -2.26 15.90
C TRP A 126 24.37 -2.68 14.57
N PHE A 127 23.43 -3.62 14.59
CA PHE A 127 22.76 -4.13 13.38
C PHE A 127 22.02 -3.03 12.60
N ASP A 128 21.35 -2.10 13.28
CA ASP A 128 20.72 -0.96 12.64
C ASP A 128 21.72 -0.04 11.93
N ARG A 129 22.89 0.17 12.54
CA ARG A 129 23.96 0.97 11.93
C ARG A 129 24.63 0.21 10.78
N PHE A 130 24.72 -1.12 10.86
CA PHE A 130 25.21 -1.99 9.80
C PHE A 130 24.30 -1.92 8.57
N LYS A 131 22.98 -2.14 8.70
CA LYS A 131 22.00 -2.00 7.61
C LYS A 131 22.11 -0.66 6.89
N LYS A 132 22.20 0.44 7.65
CA LYS A 132 22.33 1.80 7.09
C LYS A 132 23.61 1.99 6.28
N ARG A 133 24.70 1.31 6.63
CA ARG A 133 25.97 1.39 5.88
C ARG A 133 25.97 0.51 4.64
N THR A 134 25.38 -0.67 4.74
CA THR A 134 25.48 -1.70 3.71
C THR A 134 24.34 -1.67 2.70
N GLY A 135 23.28 -0.90 2.98
CA GLY A 135 22.09 -0.84 2.14
C GLY A 135 21.23 -2.11 2.21
N ILE A 136 21.43 -2.97 3.21
CA ILE A 136 20.59 -4.15 3.41
C ILE A 136 19.23 -3.71 3.96
N HIS A 137 18.18 -4.08 3.23
CA HIS A 137 16.79 -3.87 3.63
C HIS A 137 16.07 -5.22 3.82
N SER A 138 15.19 -5.27 4.81
CA SER A 138 14.32 -6.43 5.04
C SER A 138 13.19 -6.40 4.03
N VAL A 139 13.11 -7.40 3.16
CA VAL A 139 11.98 -7.58 2.22
C VAL A 139 11.26 -8.88 2.59
N VAL A 140 9.93 -8.85 2.60
CA VAL A 140 9.12 -10.05 2.77
C VAL A 140 9.16 -10.83 1.46
N ARG A 141 9.80 -12.00 1.43
CA ARG A 141 9.75 -12.91 0.27
C ARG A 141 8.44 -13.69 0.30
N HIS A 142 7.65 -13.60 -0.77
CA HIS A 142 6.54 -14.52 -1.03
C HIS A 142 7.12 -15.74 -1.76
N SER A 143 6.98 -16.93 -1.18
CA SER A 143 7.62 -18.16 -1.66
C SER A 143 7.12 -18.63 -3.04
N GLU A 144 5.90 -18.24 -3.43
CA GLU A 144 5.29 -18.64 -4.71
C GLU A 144 5.82 -17.85 -5.92
N ALA A 145 6.42 -16.67 -5.68
CA ALA A 145 6.93 -15.83 -6.76
C ALA A 145 8.13 -16.44 -7.50
N ALA A 146 8.86 -17.36 -6.86
CA ALA A 146 10.04 -18.00 -7.44
C ALA A 146 9.72 -19.17 -8.39
N SER A 147 8.53 -19.76 -8.28
CA SER A 147 8.06 -20.87 -9.14
C SER A 147 7.00 -20.44 -10.16
N SER A 148 6.79 -19.12 -10.33
CA SER A 148 5.73 -18.61 -11.20
C SER A 148 6.07 -18.83 -12.68
N ASP A 149 5.10 -19.29 -13.46
CA ASP A 149 5.26 -19.49 -14.89
C ASP A 149 5.10 -18.16 -15.64
N HIS A 150 6.22 -17.51 -15.95
CA HIS A 150 6.22 -16.21 -16.62
C HIS A 150 5.76 -16.33 -18.07
N LYS A 151 6.03 -17.46 -18.73
CA LYS A 151 5.66 -17.67 -20.13
C LYS A 151 4.14 -17.84 -20.26
N ALA A 152 3.55 -18.69 -19.42
CA ALA A 152 2.10 -18.86 -19.37
C ALA A 152 1.39 -17.54 -19.02
N ALA A 153 1.99 -16.74 -18.12
CA ALA A 153 1.44 -15.43 -17.77
C ALA A 153 1.45 -14.46 -18.97
N GLU A 154 2.57 -14.38 -19.71
CA GLU A 154 2.67 -13.53 -20.92
C GLU A 154 1.71 -13.97 -22.03
N GLU A 155 1.57 -15.27 -22.28
CA GLU A 155 0.64 -15.82 -23.26
C GLU A 155 -0.82 -15.53 -22.87
N PHE A 156 -1.16 -15.67 -21.58
CA PHE A 156 -2.49 -15.35 -21.09
C PHE A 156 -2.82 -13.86 -21.25
N VAL A 157 -1.88 -12.97 -20.97
CA VAL A 157 -2.07 -11.51 -21.16
C VAL A 157 -2.45 -11.20 -22.61
N LYS A 158 -1.78 -11.82 -23.60
CA LYS A 158 -2.10 -11.62 -25.02
C LYS A 158 -3.49 -12.14 -25.37
N LYS A 159 -3.82 -13.38 -24.96
CA LYS A 159 -5.15 -13.96 -25.20
C LYS A 159 -6.26 -13.17 -24.53
N PHE A 160 -6.00 -12.66 -23.32
CA PHE A 160 -6.91 -11.81 -22.60
C PHE A 160 -7.14 -10.50 -23.36
N GLU A 161 -6.09 -9.85 -23.87
CA GLU A 161 -6.23 -8.64 -24.69
C GLU A 161 -7.05 -8.89 -25.96
N GLU A 162 -6.82 -10.02 -26.65
CA GLU A 162 -7.60 -10.42 -27.82
C GLU A 162 -9.09 -10.60 -27.47
N LEU A 163 -9.39 -11.32 -26.38
CA LEU A 163 -10.76 -11.55 -25.91
C LEU A 163 -11.47 -10.23 -25.60
N ILE A 164 -10.83 -9.35 -24.84
CA ILE A 164 -11.38 -8.05 -24.46
C ILE A 164 -11.70 -7.20 -25.69
N ASN A 165 -10.77 -7.13 -26.66
CA ASN A 165 -10.95 -6.35 -27.88
C ASN A 165 -12.03 -6.94 -28.79
N HIS A 166 -12.06 -8.26 -28.93
CA HIS A 166 -13.02 -8.96 -29.79
C HIS A 166 -14.45 -8.84 -29.24
N GLU A 167 -14.64 -9.00 -27.93
CA GLU A 167 -15.97 -8.96 -27.31
C GLU A 167 -16.44 -7.57 -26.90
N GLY A 168 -15.52 -6.59 -26.87
CA GLY A 168 -15.80 -5.19 -26.58
C GLY A 168 -16.01 -4.91 -25.09
N TYR A 169 -15.29 -5.61 -24.20
CA TYR A 169 -15.43 -5.43 -22.75
C TYR A 169 -14.86 -4.09 -22.28
N THR A 170 -15.63 -3.39 -21.46
CA THR A 170 -15.18 -2.18 -20.74
C THR A 170 -14.60 -2.53 -19.36
N PRO A 171 -13.76 -1.68 -18.76
CA PRO A 171 -13.25 -1.90 -17.39
C PRO A 171 -14.37 -2.09 -16.34
N GLN A 172 -15.54 -1.51 -16.58
CA GLN A 172 -16.73 -1.65 -15.75
C GLN A 172 -17.29 -3.08 -15.73
N GLN A 173 -17.06 -3.84 -16.80
CA GLN A 173 -17.62 -5.18 -17.02
C GLN A 173 -16.66 -6.32 -16.67
N VAL A 174 -15.43 -5.99 -16.24
CA VAL A 174 -14.40 -7.00 -15.96
C VAL A 174 -14.15 -7.04 -14.46
N PHE A 175 -14.46 -8.18 -13.85
CA PHE A 175 -14.38 -8.41 -12.42
C PHE A 175 -13.32 -9.44 -12.09
N ASN A 176 -12.85 -9.37 -10.85
CA ASN A 176 -11.97 -10.37 -10.30
C ASN A 176 -12.30 -10.66 -8.87
N CYS A 177 -12.24 -11.95 -8.54
CA CYS A 177 -12.51 -12.44 -7.21
C CYS A 177 -11.29 -13.22 -6.71
N ASP A 178 -11.01 -13.08 -5.43
CA ASP A 178 -9.97 -13.84 -4.75
C ASP A 178 -10.23 -13.96 -3.24
N GLU A 179 -9.80 -15.09 -2.66
CA GLU A 179 -9.97 -15.38 -1.26
C GLU A 179 -8.81 -14.93 -0.39
N THR A 180 -9.17 -14.50 0.83
CA THR A 180 -8.18 -14.14 1.82
C THR A 180 -8.61 -14.53 3.24
N GLY A 181 -7.65 -15.07 4.00
CA GLY A 181 -7.78 -15.18 5.45
C GLY A 181 -7.62 -13.83 6.16
N LEU A 182 -8.61 -13.45 6.98
CA LEU A 182 -8.54 -12.36 7.93
C LEU A 182 -8.49 -12.93 9.36
N PHE A 183 -7.46 -12.56 10.11
CA PHE A 183 -7.30 -12.99 11.49
C PHE A 183 -7.77 -11.87 12.41
N ARG A 184 -8.96 -12.03 12.99
CA ARG A 184 -9.65 -10.92 13.67
C ARG A 184 -8.99 -10.52 14.99
N LYS A 185 -8.25 -11.42 15.65
CA LYS A 185 -7.53 -11.17 16.91
C LYS A 185 -6.01 -11.18 16.75
N LYS A 186 -5.51 -10.77 15.58
CA LYS A 186 -4.08 -10.81 15.28
C LYS A 186 -3.39 -9.55 15.78
N MET A 187 -2.43 -9.75 16.69
CA MET A 187 -1.49 -8.70 17.11
C MET A 187 -0.46 -8.40 16.00
N PRO A 188 0.08 -7.17 15.92
CA PRO A 188 1.18 -6.85 15.03
C PRO A 188 2.39 -7.74 15.33
N ARG A 189 3.17 -8.08 14.31
CA ARG A 189 4.36 -8.94 14.47
C ARG A 189 5.45 -8.32 15.37
N ARG A 190 5.41 -7.01 15.62
CA ARG A 190 6.30 -6.28 16.53
C ARG A 190 5.45 -5.41 17.45
N THR A 191 5.15 -5.92 18.65
CA THR A 191 4.68 -5.12 19.78
C THR A 191 5.72 -5.20 20.89
N TYR A 192 5.98 -4.09 21.56
CA TYR A 192 6.72 -4.12 22.82
C TYR A 192 5.81 -4.79 23.86
N ILE A 193 6.03 -6.08 24.05
CA ILE A 193 5.36 -6.90 25.06
C ILE A 193 5.96 -6.49 26.41
N THR A 194 5.14 -6.09 27.38
CA THR A 194 5.66 -5.74 28.71
C THR A 194 6.27 -6.97 29.38
N ALA A 195 7.18 -6.78 30.35
CA ALA A 195 7.80 -7.89 31.07
C ALA A 195 6.78 -8.79 31.78
N GLU A 196 5.56 -8.29 32.07
CA GLU A 196 4.45 -9.08 32.59
C GLU A 196 3.82 -10.01 31.55
N GLU A 197 3.74 -9.59 30.29
CA GLU A 197 3.15 -10.39 29.21
C GLU A 197 4.09 -11.55 28.74
N LEU A 198 5.42 -11.39 28.89
CA LEU A 198 6.41 -12.46 28.64
C LEU A 198 6.37 -13.59 29.68
N LYS A 199 5.93 -13.30 30.91
CA LYS A 199 5.93 -14.26 32.02
C LYS A 199 4.69 -15.15 32.09
N MET A 200 3.75 -15.02 31.16
CA MET A 200 2.50 -15.78 31.20
C MET A 200 2.51 -17.02 30.29
N PRO A 201 2.37 -18.24 30.84
CA PRO A 201 2.22 -19.46 30.07
C PRO A 201 0.93 -19.39 29.23
N GLY A 202 1.00 -19.80 27.95
CA GLY A 202 -0.19 -20.00 27.12
C GLY A 202 -0.61 -18.85 26.20
N HIS A 203 0.22 -17.83 25.98
CA HIS A 203 -0.03 -16.78 24.99
C HIS A 203 0.12 -17.31 23.54
N LYS A 204 -0.75 -18.26 23.13
CA LYS A 204 -1.00 -18.53 21.72
C LYS A 204 -1.74 -17.31 21.17
N PRO A 205 -1.22 -16.58 20.16
CA PRO A 205 -2.02 -15.56 19.50
C PRO A 205 -3.33 -16.20 19.05
N MET A 206 -4.48 -15.61 19.43
CA MET A 206 -5.79 -16.13 19.07
C MET A 206 -5.90 -16.20 17.54
N LYS A 207 -5.73 -17.40 16.97
CA LYS A 207 -5.82 -17.70 15.53
C LYS A 207 -7.28 -17.81 15.08
N ASP A 208 -8.12 -16.88 15.53
CA ASP A 208 -9.51 -16.83 15.08
C ASP A 208 -9.55 -16.23 13.67
N ARG A 209 -9.61 -17.13 12.68
CA ARG A 209 -9.57 -16.84 11.26
C ARG A 209 -10.99 -16.86 10.71
N LEU A 210 -11.30 -15.87 9.91
CA LEU A 210 -12.40 -15.90 8.95
C LEU A 210 -11.82 -15.81 7.54
N THR A 211 -12.54 -16.34 6.55
CA THR A 211 -12.14 -16.23 5.14
C THR A 211 -13.11 -15.29 4.43
N LEU A 212 -12.58 -14.39 3.62
CA LEU A 212 -13.34 -13.46 2.78
C LEU A 212 -13.04 -13.76 1.32
N ALA A 213 -14.04 -13.84 0.47
CA ALA A 213 -13.87 -13.66 -0.96
C ALA A 213 -14.21 -12.21 -1.30
N LEU A 214 -13.25 -11.48 -1.88
CA LEU A 214 -13.40 -10.08 -2.27
C LEU A 214 -13.51 -10.01 -3.79
N CYS A 215 -14.48 -9.26 -4.30
CA CYS A 215 -14.68 -9.08 -5.74
C CYS A 215 -14.95 -7.61 -6.08
N ALA A 216 -14.35 -7.13 -7.16
CA ALA A 216 -14.52 -5.77 -7.67
C ALA A 216 -14.23 -5.71 -9.16
N ASN A 217 -14.77 -4.69 -9.83
CA ASN A 217 -14.49 -4.45 -11.25
C ASN A 217 -13.19 -3.67 -11.48
N ALA A 218 -12.70 -3.71 -12.72
CA ALA A 218 -11.45 -3.08 -13.09
C ALA A 218 -11.50 -1.55 -12.97
N SER A 219 -12.66 -0.90 -13.17
CA SER A 219 -12.83 0.56 -12.94
C SER A 219 -12.83 0.96 -11.46
N GLY A 220 -13.02 0.01 -10.55
CA GLY A 220 -13.01 0.24 -9.10
C GLY A 220 -14.23 1.00 -8.55
N ASP A 221 -15.26 1.20 -9.36
CA ASP A 221 -16.53 1.84 -9.01
C ASP A 221 -17.61 0.83 -8.58
N CYS A 222 -17.45 -0.46 -8.91
CA CYS A 222 -18.27 -1.54 -8.38
C CYS A 222 -17.45 -2.48 -7.49
N LYS A 223 -17.93 -2.69 -6.27
CA LYS A 223 -17.43 -3.71 -5.33
C LYS A 223 -18.59 -4.59 -4.94
N VAL A 224 -18.39 -5.89 -5.09
CA VAL A 224 -19.41 -6.89 -4.80
C VAL A 224 -19.44 -7.15 -3.30
N LYS A 225 -20.65 -7.42 -2.77
CA LYS A 225 -20.82 -7.86 -1.39
C LYS A 225 -19.93 -9.08 -1.09
N PRO A 226 -18.96 -9.01 -0.15
CA PRO A 226 -18.04 -10.11 0.10
C PRO A 226 -18.71 -11.38 0.60
N LEU A 227 -18.21 -12.55 0.17
CA LEU A 227 -18.50 -13.82 0.83
C LEU A 227 -17.68 -13.91 2.11
N LEU A 228 -18.32 -14.14 3.25
CA LEU A 228 -17.65 -14.36 4.53
C LEU A 228 -17.94 -15.78 5.00
N VAL A 229 -16.87 -16.57 5.18
CA VAL A 229 -16.96 -17.90 5.79
C VAL A 229 -16.36 -17.89 7.19
N TYR A 230 -17.16 -18.31 8.16
CA TYR A 230 -16.77 -18.41 9.56
C TYR A 230 -17.04 -19.80 10.15
N HIS A 231 -16.44 -20.13 11.29
CA HIS A 231 -16.64 -21.45 11.89
C HIS A 231 -17.99 -21.62 12.60
N SER A 232 -18.72 -20.53 12.84
CA SER A 232 -19.98 -20.52 13.57
C SER A 232 -21.04 -19.75 12.80
N GLU A 233 -22.15 -20.40 12.49
CA GLU A 233 -23.27 -19.79 11.75
C GLU A 233 -23.98 -18.70 12.56
N ASN A 234 -24.15 -18.95 13.86
CA ASN A 234 -24.87 -18.07 14.79
C ASN A 234 -23.99 -17.73 16.01
N PRO A 235 -22.95 -16.89 15.85
CA PRO A 235 -22.09 -16.52 16.97
C PRO A 235 -22.91 -15.87 18.10
N ARG A 236 -22.57 -16.17 19.37
CA ARG A 236 -23.26 -15.58 20.55
C ARG A 236 -23.35 -14.05 20.50
N ALA A 237 -22.36 -13.40 19.88
CA ALA A 237 -22.33 -11.96 19.69
C ALA A 237 -23.51 -11.45 18.84
N PHE A 238 -24.03 -12.23 17.88
CA PHE A 238 -25.17 -11.80 17.05
C PHE A 238 -26.41 -11.63 17.90
N LYS A 239 -26.68 -12.56 18.83
CA LYS A 239 -27.77 -12.44 19.80
C LYS A 239 -27.56 -11.24 20.73
N LYS A 240 -26.33 -11.06 21.25
CA LYS A 240 -25.98 -9.94 22.13
C LYS A 240 -26.23 -8.57 21.47
N HIS A 241 -25.87 -8.44 20.20
CA HIS A 241 -25.97 -7.19 19.43
C HIS A 241 -27.24 -7.07 18.59
N LYS A 242 -28.20 -8.02 18.72
CA LYS A 242 -29.45 -8.07 17.94
C LYS A 242 -29.21 -7.93 16.42
N ILE A 243 -28.23 -8.67 15.89
CA ILE A 243 -27.84 -8.61 14.48
C ILE A 243 -28.86 -9.35 13.62
N LEU A 244 -29.36 -8.67 12.58
CA LEU A 244 -30.12 -9.27 11.48
C LEU A 244 -29.15 -9.60 10.36
N LYS A 245 -29.10 -10.88 9.95
CA LYS A 245 -28.10 -11.38 8.97
C LYS A 245 -28.30 -10.75 7.59
N GLU A 246 -29.53 -10.44 7.24
CA GLU A 246 -29.95 -9.87 5.96
C GLU A 246 -29.44 -8.43 5.79
N ARG A 247 -29.20 -7.73 6.91
CA ARG A 247 -28.67 -6.37 6.94
C ARG A 247 -27.13 -6.31 6.95
N LEU A 248 -26.46 -7.46 6.86
CA LEU A 248 -25.01 -7.47 6.82
C LEU A 248 -24.52 -7.11 5.42
N GLU A 249 -23.45 -6.31 5.39
CA GLU A 249 -22.69 -5.96 4.18
C GLU A 249 -21.79 -7.11 3.68
N VAL A 250 -22.13 -8.35 4.05
CA VAL A 250 -21.45 -9.58 3.65
C VAL A 250 -22.47 -10.68 3.47
N MET A 251 -22.19 -11.62 2.57
CA MET A 251 -22.92 -12.88 2.50
C MET A 251 -22.28 -13.87 3.46
N GLY A 252 -22.96 -14.17 4.57
CA GLY A 252 -22.45 -15.08 5.60
C GLY A 252 -22.66 -16.55 5.25
N ARG A 253 -21.60 -17.35 5.38
CA ARG A 253 -21.63 -18.82 5.38
C ARG A 253 -20.78 -19.37 6.52
N SER A 254 -21.00 -20.63 6.87
CA SER A 254 -20.21 -21.25 7.92
C SER A 254 -19.89 -22.71 7.69
N ASN A 255 -18.66 -23.10 8.03
CA ASN A 255 -18.24 -24.49 8.17
C ASN A 255 -17.11 -24.57 9.21
N PRO A 256 -16.86 -25.73 9.85
CA PRO A 256 -15.87 -25.84 10.93
C PRO A 256 -14.44 -25.41 10.55
N LYS A 257 -14.08 -25.51 9.26
CA LYS A 257 -12.74 -25.14 8.79
C LYS A 257 -12.61 -23.62 8.48
N ALA A 258 -13.73 -22.91 8.33
CA ALA A 258 -13.81 -21.52 7.87
C ALA A 258 -13.13 -21.27 6.49
N TRP A 259 -13.30 -22.19 5.54
CA TRP A 259 -12.83 -22.06 4.15
C TRP A 259 -13.99 -21.94 3.17
N VAL A 260 -13.78 -21.26 2.05
CA VAL A 260 -14.72 -21.28 0.93
C VAL A 260 -14.78 -22.69 0.34
N THR A 261 -15.97 -23.13 -0.02
CA THR A 261 -16.24 -24.41 -0.69
C THR A 261 -16.85 -24.12 -2.06
N ARG A 262 -16.83 -25.10 -2.98
CA ARG A 262 -17.52 -25.01 -4.27
C ARG A 262 -18.96 -24.53 -4.12
N GLN A 263 -19.70 -25.16 -3.21
CA GLN A 263 -21.09 -24.80 -2.95
C GLN A 263 -21.24 -23.33 -2.51
N PHE A 264 -20.41 -22.87 -1.55
CA PHE A 264 -20.50 -21.49 -1.07
C PHE A 264 -20.12 -20.48 -2.15
N PHE A 265 -19.17 -20.82 -3.02
CA PHE A 265 -18.77 -19.97 -4.13
C PHE A 265 -19.89 -19.84 -5.18
N VAL A 266 -20.47 -20.97 -5.62
CA VAL A 266 -21.62 -20.98 -6.55
C VAL A 266 -22.80 -20.21 -5.98
N GLU A 267 -23.15 -20.43 -4.71
CA GLU A 267 -24.21 -19.68 -4.05
C GLU A 267 -23.90 -18.17 -4.03
N TRP A 268 -22.64 -17.78 -3.81
CA TRP A 268 -22.25 -16.38 -3.83
C TRP A 268 -22.33 -15.76 -5.22
N VAL A 269 -21.95 -16.50 -6.26
CA VAL A 269 -22.09 -16.07 -7.66
C VAL A 269 -23.56 -15.75 -7.96
N ASN A 270 -24.48 -16.64 -7.58
CA ASN A 270 -25.90 -16.49 -7.88
C ASN A 270 -26.65 -15.52 -6.95
N LEU A 271 -26.28 -15.43 -5.66
CA LEU A 271 -27.05 -14.65 -4.68
C LEU A 271 -26.46 -13.27 -4.38
N ALA A 272 -25.19 -13.02 -4.73
CA ALA A 272 -24.53 -11.76 -4.43
C ALA A 272 -23.90 -11.11 -5.68
N PHE A 273 -23.14 -11.87 -6.46
CA PHE A 273 -22.45 -11.35 -7.65
C PHE A 273 -23.44 -11.00 -8.77
N GLY A 274 -24.17 -11.98 -9.30
CA GLY A 274 -25.12 -11.79 -10.40
C GLY A 274 -26.15 -10.67 -10.16
N PRO A 275 -26.80 -10.60 -8.98
CA PRO A 275 -27.72 -9.51 -8.66
C PRO A 275 -27.04 -8.14 -8.57
N ALA A 276 -25.83 -8.04 -8.00
CA ALA A 276 -25.10 -6.78 -7.90
C ALA A 276 -24.69 -6.26 -9.28
N ASP A 277 -24.26 -7.17 -10.13
CA ASP A 277 -23.80 -6.94 -11.49
C ASP A 277 -24.94 -6.49 -12.40
N LYS A 278 -26.07 -7.22 -12.39
CA LYS A 278 -27.28 -6.86 -13.13
C LYS A 278 -27.73 -5.44 -12.78
N LYS A 279 -27.83 -5.15 -11.48
CA LYS A 279 -28.19 -3.82 -10.98
C LYS A 279 -27.20 -2.75 -11.46
N PHE A 280 -25.90 -3.03 -11.39
CA PHE A 280 -24.88 -2.08 -11.81
C PHE A 280 -24.95 -1.75 -13.31
N LEU A 281 -25.21 -2.73 -14.19
CA LEU A 281 -25.37 -2.45 -15.62
C LEU A 281 -26.63 -1.66 -15.93
N GLU A 282 -27.74 -2.01 -15.29
CA GLU A 282 -29.02 -1.30 -15.45
C GLU A 282 -28.89 0.18 -15.03
N GLU A 283 -28.16 0.45 -13.95
CA GLU A 283 -27.91 1.82 -13.46
C GLU A 283 -26.94 2.63 -14.35
N ASN A 284 -26.05 1.96 -15.09
CA ASN A 284 -25.00 2.61 -15.89
C ASN A 284 -25.23 2.49 -17.41
N ASP A 285 -26.41 2.04 -17.85
CA ASP A 285 -26.80 1.86 -19.26
C ASP A 285 -25.73 1.11 -20.08
N CYS A 286 -25.16 0.06 -19.48
CA CYS A 286 -24.10 -0.75 -20.07
C CYS A 286 -24.69 -2.02 -20.71
N SER A 287 -24.03 -2.54 -21.75
CA SER A 287 -24.45 -3.80 -22.36
C SER A 287 -24.39 -4.96 -21.34
N MET A 288 -25.39 -5.84 -21.35
CA MET A 288 -25.49 -7.05 -20.52
C MET A 288 -24.41 -8.09 -20.86
N LYS A 289 -23.18 -7.80 -20.43
CA LYS A 289 -22.01 -8.67 -20.56
C LYS A 289 -21.09 -8.43 -19.36
N PHE A 290 -20.67 -9.50 -18.70
CA PHE A 290 -19.66 -9.46 -17.66
C PHE A 290 -18.61 -10.55 -17.87
N LEU A 291 -17.41 -10.29 -17.36
CA LEU A 291 -16.31 -11.24 -17.33
C LEU A 291 -15.80 -11.34 -15.90
N LEU A 292 -15.97 -12.51 -15.27
CA LEU A 292 -15.43 -12.84 -13.96
C LEU A 292 -14.12 -13.61 -14.10
N ILE A 293 -13.02 -13.01 -13.66
CA ILE A 293 -11.70 -13.64 -13.67
C ILE A 293 -11.37 -14.22 -12.30
N ILE A 294 -11.00 -15.50 -12.24
CA ILE A 294 -10.70 -16.22 -11.00
C ILE A 294 -9.51 -17.16 -11.17
N ASP A 295 -8.87 -17.56 -10.07
CA ASP A 295 -7.81 -18.56 -10.10
C ASP A 295 -8.38 -20.00 -10.14
N ASN A 296 -7.51 -21.00 -10.22
CA ASN A 296 -7.89 -22.42 -10.23
C ASN A 296 -7.98 -23.03 -8.82
N ALA A 297 -8.45 -22.28 -7.82
CA ALA A 297 -8.63 -22.81 -6.48
C ALA A 297 -9.63 -23.99 -6.48
N PRO A 298 -9.50 -24.98 -5.57
CA PRO A 298 -10.45 -26.08 -5.46
C PRO A 298 -11.90 -25.67 -5.14
N ALA A 299 -12.09 -24.43 -4.66
CA ALA A 299 -13.41 -23.84 -4.44
C ALA A 299 -14.06 -23.32 -5.73
N HIS A 300 -13.30 -23.17 -6.81
CA HIS A 300 -13.78 -22.67 -8.10
C HIS A 300 -14.03 -23.86 -9.04
N PRO A 301 -15.30 -24.20 -9.35
CA PRO A 301 -15.57 -25.31 -10.25
C PRO A 301 -15.25 -24.94 -11.69
N SER A 302 -14.59 -25.84 -12.41
CA SER A 302 -14.22 -25.63 -13.83
C SER A 302 -15.42 -25.43 -14.76
N GLY A 303 -16.59 -25.95 -14.39
CA GLY A 303 -17.88 -25.73 -15.08
C GLY A 303 -18.77 -24.74 -14.35
N LEU A 304 -18.20 -23.70 -13.74
CA LEU A 304 -18.97 -22.71 -12.97
C LEU A 304 -20.13 -22.12 -13.77
N GLU A 305 -19.95 -21.91 -15.07
CA GLU A 305 -20.99 -21.35 -15.96
C GLU A 305 -22.26 -22.22 -16.00
N ASP A 306 -22.13 -23.54 -15.90
CA ASP A 306 -23.27 -24.48 -15.87
C ASP A 306 -24.07 -24.37 -14.55
N ASP A 307 -23.42 -23.91 -13.48
CA ASP A 307 -24.01 -23.71 -12.15
C ASP A 307 -24.58 -22.28 -11.96
N ILE A 308 -24.43 -21.39 -12.95
CA ILE A 308 -24.98 -20.02 -12.94
C ILE A 308 -26.45 -20.05 -13.37
N LEU A 309 -27.31 -19.32 -12.65
CA LEU A 309 -28.72 -19.21 -12.99
C LEU A 309 -28.91 -18.57 -14.38
N GLU A 310 -29.92 -19.04 -15.13
CA GLU A 310 -30.19 -18.58 -16.51
C GLU A 310 -30.36 -17.05 -16.62
N GLU A 311 -30.92 -16.41 -15.59
CA GLU A 311 -31.05 -14.95 -15.52
C GLU A 311 -29.72 -14.19 -15.47
N PHE A 312 -28.61 -14.88 -15.16
CA PHE A 312 -27.25 -14.37 -15.10
C PHE A 312 -26.34 -14.98 -16.18
N SER A 313 -26.91 -15.55 -17.23
CA SER A 313 -26.20 -16.13 -18.40
C SER A 313 -25.28 -15.14 -19.14
N PHE A 314 -25.39 -13.85 -18.86
CA PHE A 314 -24.49 -12.82 -19.37
C PHE A 314 -23.11 -12.79 -18.68
N ILE A 315 -22.92 -13.57 -17.60
CA ILE A 315 -21.65 -13.72 -16.89
C ILE A 315 -20.81 -14.78 -17.59
N LYS A 316 -19.65 -14.38 -18.11
CA LYS A 316 -18.60 -15.31 -18.55
C LYS A 316 -17.55 -15.48 -17.47
N VAL A 317 -16.98 -16.68 -17.36
CA VAL A 317 -15.94 -17.01 -16.39
C VAL A 317 -14.63 -17.27 -17.12
N LEU A 318 -13.56 -16.60 -16.69
CA LEU A 318 -12.21 -16.82 -17.20
C LEU A 318 -11.27 -17.25 -16.09
N PHE A 319 -10.69 -18.43 -16.24
CA PHE A 319 -9.71 -18.96 -15.30
C PHE A 319 -8.31 -18.45 -15.63
N LEU A 320 -7.59 -17.98 -14.61
CA LEU A 320 -6.15 -17.72 -14.71
C LEU A 320 -5.41 -19.05 -14.99
N PRO A 321 -4.27 -19.05 -15.69
CA PRO A 321 -3.49 -20.25 -15.86
C PRO A 321 -2.97 -20.80 -14.51
N PRO A 322 -2.70 -22.12 -14.41
CA PRO A 322 -2.02 -22.67 -13.25
C PRO A 322 -0.66 -22.02 -13.00
N ASN A 323 -0.27 -21.86 -11.73
CA ASN A 323 1.02 -21.30 -11.30
C ASN A 323 1.33 -19.86 -11.77
N THR A 324 0.32 -19.09 -12.17
CA THR A 324 0.49 -17.67 -12.53
C THR A 324 -0.10 -16.69 -11.52
N THR A 325 -0.79 -17.15 -10.46
CA THR A 325 -1.44 -16.31 -9.45
C THR A 325 -0.54 -15.18 -8.91
N PRO A 326 0.72 -15.42 -8.51
CA PRO A 326 1.57 -14.34 -7.98
C PRO A 326 1.86 -13.22 -9.00
N LEU A 327 1.78 -13.55 -10.29
CA LEU A 327 2.00 -12.61 -11.39
C LEU A 327 0.69 -11.96 -11.82
N LEU A 328 -0.39 -12.74 -11.96
CA LEU A 328 -1.61 -12.33 -12.66
C LEU A 328 -2.81 -12.05 -11.77
N GLN A 329 -2.86 -12.50 -10.51
CA GLN A 329 -4.06 -12.37 -9.66
C GLN A 329 -4.16 -10.95 -9.09
N PRO A 330 -5.05 -10.07 -9.59
CA PRO A 330 -4.86 -8.66 -9.28
C PRO A 330 -5.46 -8.25 -7.93
N MET A 331 -6.38 -9.03 -7.36
CA MET A 331 -6.77 -8.87 -5.95
C MET A 331 -5.58 -9.01 -4.99
N ASP A 332 -4.63 -9.89 -5.32
CA ASP A 332 -3.37 -10.06 -4.57
C ASP A 332 -2.38 -8.91 -4.80
N GLN A 333 -2.56 -8.14 -5.87
CA GLN A 333 -1.74 -6.97 -6.20
C GLN A 333 -2.18 -5.72 -5.45
N GLN A 334 -2.07 -5.81 -4.13
CA GLN A 334 -2.28 -4.75 -3.15
C GLN A 334 -3.73 -4.54 -2.71
N VAL A 335 -4.76 -4.97 -3.44
CA VAL A 335 -6.16 -4.78 -3.03
C VAL A 335 -6.43 -5.48 -1.69
N ILE A 336 -6.19 -6.79 -1.61
CA ILE A 336 -6.33 -7.58 -0.38
C ILE A 336 -5.41 -7.06 0.73
N SER A 337 -4.15 -6.74 0.38
CA SER A 337 -3.17 -6.24 1.35
C SER A 337 -3.61 -4.91 1.98
N ASN A 338 -4.09 -3.97 1.16
CA ASN A 338 -4.57 -2.67 1.63
C ASN A 338 -5.89 -2.80 2.37
N PHE A 339 -6.80 -3.69 1.95
CA PHE A 339 -8.01 -4.02 2.69
C PHE A 339 -7.68 -4.46 4.11
N LYS A 340 -6.74 -5.40 4.26
CA LYS A 340 -6.25 -5.86 5.58
C LYS A 340 -5.63 -4.72 6.39
N LYS A 341 -4.84 -3.83 5.78
CA LYS A 341 -4.26 -2.66 6.45
C LYS A 341 -5.35 -1.72 6.96
N VAL A 342 -6.41 -1.48 6.18
CA VAL A 342 -7.55 -0.65 6.59
C VAL A 342 -8.28 -1.28 7.78
N CYS A 343 -8.61 -2.57 7.74
CA CYS A 343 -9.20 -3.27 8.89
C CYS A 343 -8.30 -3.16 10.13
N THR A 344 -6.99 -3.39 9.95
CA THR A 344 -5.99 -3.33 11.02
C THR A 344 -5.91 -1.92 11.62
N LYS A 345 -5.89 -0.87 10.80
CA LYS A 345 -5.86 0.52 11.25
C LYS A 345 -7.08 0.87 12.11
N HIS A 346 -8.28 0.51 11.65
CA HIS A 346 -9.52 0.79 12.39
C HIS A 346 -9.61 -0.03 13.68
N MET A 347 -9.14 -1.28 13.67
CA MET A 347 -9.01 -2.11 14.85
C MET A 347 -8.10 -1.45 15.90
N PHE A 348 -6.94 -0.93 15.50
CA PHE A 348 -6.02 -0.23 16.41
C PHE A 348 -6.59 1.07 16.94
N LYS A 349 -7.27 1.85 16.10
CA LYS A 349 -7.95 3.07 16.56
C LYS A 349 -8.94 2.74 17.67
N ARG A 350 -9.83 1.77 17.41
CA ARG A 350 -10.80 1.30 18.41
C ARG A 350 -10.14 0.76 19.68
N CYS A 351 -9.01 0.06 19.54
CA CYS A 351 -8.24 -0.41 20.67
C CYS A 351 -7.72 0.77 21.50
N SER A 352 -7.07 1.76 20.88
CA SER A 352 -6.55 2.96 21.54
C SER A 352 -7.64 3.68 22.31
N ASP A 353 -8.76 3.98 21.65
CA ASP A 353 -9.89 4.71 22.22
C ASP A 353 -10.43 4.03 23.51
N ILE A 354 -10.43 2.69 23.55
CA ILE A 354 -10.91 1.89 24.69
C ILE A 354 -9.83 1.71 25.77
N THR A 355 -8.56 1.56 25.38
CA THR A 355 -7.45 1.39 26.34
C THR A 355 -7.09 2.70 27.04
N GLU A 356 -7.31 3.86 26.39
CA GLU A 356 -7.20 5.18 27.01
C GLU A 356 -8.24 5.39 28.14
N SER A 357 -9.33 4.63 28.12
CA SER A 357 -10.41 4.65 29.10
C SER A 357 -10.30 3.52 30.16
N TYR A 358 -9.07 3.13 30.53
CA TYR A 358 -8.69 2.24 31.65
C TYR A 358 -8.69 0.72 31.41
N VAL A 359 -8.92 0.24 30.20
CA VAL A 359 -9.04 -1.21 29.93
C VAL A 359 -7.71 -1.80 29.46
N THR A 360 -7.31 -2.96 29.99
CA THR A 360 -6.12 -3.68 29.50
C THR A 360 -6.35 -4.23 28.08
N LEU A 361 -5.28 -4.43 27.31
CA LEU A 361 -5.41 -5.00 25.96
C LEU A 361 -6.08 -6.39 25.95
N ARG A 362 -5.78 -7.21 26.96
CA ARG A 362 -6.45 -8.52 27.17
C ARG A 362 -7.96 -8.35 27.32
N GLU A 363 -8.37 -7.38 28.13
CA GLU A 363 -9.76 -7.12 28.40
C GLU A 363 -10.47 -6.56 27.17
N PHE A 364 -9.82 -5.70 26.39
CA PHE A 364 -10.30 -5.30 25.07
C PHE A 364 -10.60 -6.52 24.18
N TRP A 365 -9.65 -7.44 24.01
CA TRP A 365 -9.84 -8.62 23.16
C TRP A 365 -10.90 -9.61 23.68
N LYS A 366 -11.09 -9.68 24.99
CA LYS A 366 -12.03 -10.60 25.64
C LYS A 366 -13.45 -10.04 25.63
N ASN A 367 -13.61 -8.76 25.97
CA ASN A 367 -14.90 -8.15 26.30
C ASN A 367 -15.38 -7.13 25.26
N HIS A 368 -14.47 -6.51 24.49
CA HIS A 368 -14.77 -5.39 23.59
C HIS A 368 -14.55 -5.69 22.09
N PHE A 369 -13.97 -6.86 21.75
CA PHE A 369 -13.70 -7.27 20.38
C PHE A 369 -14.27 -8.66 20.03
N ASP A 370 -15.48 -8.66 19.47
CA ASP A 370 -16.17 -9.84 18.98
C ASP A 370 -16.27 -9.86 17.44
N ILE A 371 -16.99 -10.84 16.88
CA ILE A 371 -17.18 -10.97 15.43
C ILE A 371 -17.99 -9.80 14.85
N VAL A 372 -18.89 -9.19 15.63
CA VAL A 372 -19.68 -8.03 15.18
C VAL A 372 -18.79 -6.82 15.03
N ALA A 373 -17.86 -6.61 15.97
CA ALA A 373 -16.82 -5.60 15.80
C ALA A 373 -16.00 -5.84 14.52
N CYS A 374 -15.61 -7.09 14.25
CA CYS A 374 -14.90 -7.45 13.03
C CYS A 374 -15.71 -7.18 11.75
N LEU A 375 -17.00 -7.51 11.72
CA LEU A 375 -17.90 -7.23 10.60
C LEU A 375 -18.02 -5.73 10.32
N LYS A 376 -18.04 -4.89 11.37
CA LYS A 376 -18.01 -3.43 11.22
C LYS A 376 -16.69 -2.96 10.57
N LEU A 377 -15.56 -3.56 10.93
CA LEU A 377 -14.27 -3.24 10.30
C LEU A 377 -14.23 -3.64 8.81
N ILE A 378 -14.84 -4.77 8.46
CA ILE A 378 -14.97 -5.24 7.08
C ILE A 378 -15.82 -4.26 6.29
N SER A 379 -17.00 -3.88 6.79
CA SER A 379 -17.88 -2.89 6.17
C SER A 379 -17.16 -1.54 5.94
N LEU A 380 -16.45 -1.03 6.95
CA LEU A 380 -15.65 0.20 6.82
C LEU A 380 -14.53 0.09 5.78
N ALA A 381 -13.91 -1.09 5.64
CA ALA A 381 -12.89 -1.32 4.64
C ALA A 381 -13.48 -1.43 3.23
N SER A 382 -14.65 -2.05 3.07
CA SER A 382 -15.35 -2.20 1.79
C SER A 382 -15.70 -0.84 1.16
N ILE A 383 -16.12 0.15 1.96
CA ILE A 383 -16.44 1.50 1.46
C ILE A 383 -15.22 2.43 1.35
N ASN A 384 -14.03 1.96 1.70
CA ASN A 384 -12.86 2.83 1.76
C ASN A 384 -12.34 3.19 0.36
N GLN A 385 -12.20 4.49 0.09
CA GLN A 385 -11.76 5.02 -1.21
C GLN A 385 -10.31 4.63 -1.58
N SER A 386 -9.43 4.41 -0.61
CA SER A 386 -8.05 3.97 -0.90
C SER A 386 -8.00 2.57 -1.52
N ILE A 387 -9.04 1.76 -1.31
CA ILE A 387 -9.18 0.46 -1.96
C ILE A 387 -9.52 0.63 -3.45
N ASN A 388 -10.34 1.62 -3.82
CA ASN A 388 -10.63 1.94 -5.22
C ASN A 388 -9.35 2.34 -5.96
N GLN A 389 -8.50 3.15 -5.32
CA GLN A 389 -7.19 3.52 -5.88
C GLN A 389 -6.28 2.29 -6.07
N SER A 390 -6.36 1.30 -5.18
CA SER A 390 -5.57 0.06 -5.28
C SER A 390 -6.05 -0.81 -6.44
N ILE A 391 -7.37 -0.91 -6.64
CA ILE A 391 -7.97 -1.60 -7.78
C ILE A 391 -7.46 -0.98 -9.09
N ASN A 392 -7.43 0.35 -9.17
CA ASN A 392 -6.97 1.09 -10.34
C ASN A 392 -5.45 0.96 -10.63
N GLN A 393 -4.66 0.49 -9.66
CA GLN A 393 -3.22 0.28 -9.80
C GLN A 393 -2.84 -1.19 -10.07
N SER A 394 -3.81 -2.09 -9.96
CA SER A 394 -3.63 -3.52 -10.22
C SER A 394 -3.42 -3.79 -11.72
N LEU A 395 -2.92 -4.98 -12.06
CA LEU A 395 -2.66 -5.39 -13.45
C LEU A 395 -3.87 -5.22 -14.37
N PHE A 396 -5.09 -5.32 -13.83
CA PHE A 396 -6.32 -5.06 -14.60
C PHE A 396 -6.19 -3.77 -15.40
N ILE A 397 -6.03 -2.64 -14.72
CA ILE A 397 -5.95 -1.35 -15.42
C ILE A 397 -4.67 -1.20 -16.24
N LYS A 398 -3.55 -1.82 -15.88
CA LYS A 398 -2.32 -1.69 -16.68
C LYS A 398 -2.47 -2.26 -18.09
N HIS A 399 -3.19 -3.36 -18.24
CA HIS A 399 -3.49 -3.94 -19.56
C HIS A 399 -4.57 -3.13 -20.31
N PHE A 400 -5.61 -2.61 -19.63
CA PHE A 400 -6.61 -1.74 -20.28
C PHE A 400 -6.08 -0.34 -20.63
N SER A 401 -5.16 0.21 -19.85
CA SER A 401 -4.72 1.60 -19.99
C SER A 401 -3.59 1.79 -21.01
N TYR A 402 -2.88 0.72 -21.39
CA TYR A 402 -1.85 0.81 -22.43
C TYR A 402 -2.43 1.24 -23.78
N LYS A 403 -3.68 0.86 -24.09
CA LYS A 403 -4.34 1.26 -25.34
C LYS A 403 -4.88 2.67 -25.36
N LYS A 404 -5.33 3.24 -24.23
CA LYS A 404 -5.83 4.62 -24.23
C LYS A 404 -4.78 5.63 -24.68
N ASN A 405 -3.49 5.35 -24.41
CA ASN A 405 -2.37 6.16 -24.86
C ASN A 405 -1.97 5.90 -26.32
N VAL A 406 -2.13 4.68 -26.85
CA VAL A 406 -1.81 4.36 -28.25
C VAL A 406 -2.90 4.84 -29.21
N GLU A 407 -4.19 4.73 -28.82
CA GLU A 407 -5.31 5.22 -29.63
C GLU A 407 -5.37 6.76 -29.66
N THR A 408 -5.08 7.45 -28.56
CA THR A 408 -4.95 8.93 -28.56
C THR A 408 -3.73 9.44 -29.33
N LEU A 409 -2.62 8.67 -29.37
CA LEU A 409 -1.48 8.99 -30.23
C LEU A 409 -1.76 8.71 -31.71
N SER A 410 -2.59 7.71 -32.03
CA SER A 410 -2.97 7.39 -33.42
C SER A 410 -4.05 8.32 -33.98
N GLN A 411 -4.96 8.83 -33.14
CA GLN A 411 -6.00 9.80 -33.53
C GLN A 411 -5.48 11.25 -33.57
N GLY A 412 -4.33 11.55 -32.94
CA GLY A 412 -3.65 12.84 -33.02
C GLY A 412 -2.72 13.00 -34.23
N ALA A 413 -2.49 11.96 -35.03
CA ALA A 413 -1.49 11.94 -36.11
C ALA A 413 -2.07 11.99 -37.54
N VAL A 414 -3.39 12.10 -37.71
CA VAL A 414 -4.02 12.21 -39.03
C VAL A 414 -4.90 13.46 -39.05
N CYS A 415 -4.40 14.51 -39.70
CA CYS A 415 -5.07 15.73 -40.22
C CYS A 415 -4.47 17.06 -39.75
N THR A 416 -3.26 17.40 -40.22
CA THR A 416 -2.87 18.73 -40.74
C THR A 416 -1.60 18.53 -41.58
N GLY A 417 -1.40 19.01 -42.80
CA GLY A 417 -2.25 19.65 -43.79
C GLY A 417 -1.46 19.67 -45.11
N SER A 418 -2.01 19.10 -46.17
CA SER A 418 -1.62 19.44 -47.55
C SER A 418 -2.36 20.73 -47.92
N ARG A 419 -1.66 21.87 -47.88
CA ARG A 419 -2.17 23.11 -48.49
C ARG A 419 -1.26 23.55 -49.62
N SER A 420 -1.81 23.36 -50.80
CA SER A 420 -1.41 23.87 -52.11
C SER A 420 -1.11 25.37 -52.09
N GLN A 421 -0.03 25.71 -52.78
CA GLN A 421 0.29 27.05 -53.28
C GLN A 421 -0.81 27.52 -54.24
N THR A 422 -1.31 28.75 -54.07
CA THR A 422 -1.34 29.78 -55.12
C THR A 422 -1.88 31.09 -54.57
N ALA A 423 -1.08 32.14 -54.73
CA ALA A 423 -1.42 33.52 -54.41
C ALA A 423 -2.11 34.20 -55.61
N ALA A 424 -2.98 35.15 -55.29
CA ALA A 424 -3.77 35.95 -56.21
C ALA A 424 -2.94 36.96 -57.03
N SER A 425 -3.45 37.34 -58.20
CA SER A 425 -3.23 38.65 -58.80
C SER A 425 -4.42 39.08 -59.69
N ARG A 426 -4.63 40.41 -59.76
CA ARG A 426 -5.49 41.20 -60.68
C ARG A 426 -6.94 41.43 -60.18
N LEU A 427 -7.31 42.65 -59.77
CA LEU A 427 -7.56 43.94 -60.49
C LEU A 427 -9.05 44.07 -60.92
N GLY A 428 -9.65 45.22 -60.59
CA GLY A 428 -10.91 45.74 -61.16
C GLY A 428 -11.94 46.16 -60.11
N THR A 429 -12.04 47.46 -59.76
CA THR A 429 -12.94 48.51 -60.31
C THR A 429 -14.33 48.61 -59.63
N GLN A 430 -14.48 49.71 -58.89
CA GLN A 430 -15.58 50.70 -58.82
C GLN A 430 -17.08 50.33 -58.90
N GLN A 431 -17.78 50.96 -57.93
CA GLN A 431 -19.03 51.75 -58.00
C GLN A 431 -20.42 51.12 -57.76
N GLU A 432 -21.13 51.82 -56.85
CA GLU A 432 -22.58 52.06 -56.70
C GLU A 432 -23.46 50.84 -56.39
N GLY A 433 -24.42 50.85 -55.46
CA GLY A 433 -25.25 51.90 -54.86
C GLY A 433 -26.68 51.33 -54.82
N GLY A 434 -27.37 51.34 -53.69
CA GLY A 434 -28.79 50.93 -53.66
C GLY A 434 -29.29 50.32 -52.35
N LYS A 435 -30.32 50.95 -51.80
CA LYS A 435 -31.08 50.59 -50.60
C LYS A 435 -31.94 49.34 -50.83
N GLU A 436 -32.19 48.57 -49.77
CA GLU A 436 -33.53 48.24 -49.23
C GLU A 436 -33.48 47.00 -48.31
N SER A 437 -34.10 47.14 -47.14
CA SER A 437 -34.54 46.07 -46.23
C SER A 437 -36.09 46.07 -46.25
N PRO A 438 -36.84 45.14 -45.62
CA PRO A 438 -36.48 43.86 -44.99
C PRO A 438 -37.44 42.68 -45.37
N SER A 439 -37.06 41.43 -45.04
CA SER A 439 -37.93 40.41 -44.41
C SER A 439 -37.15 39.07 -44.33
N SER A 440 -36.77 38.58 -43.16
CA SER A 440 -37.52 37.60 -42.34
C SER A 440 -36.62 36.38 -42.09
N HIS A 441 -36.76 35.76 -40.92
CA HIS A 441 -36.12 34.51 -40.48
C HIS A 441 -34.72 34.61 -39.84
N GLY A 442 -34.66 35.25 -38.67
CA GLY A 442 -33.58 35.09 -37.70
C GLY A 442 -33.69 33.76 -36.95
N ARG A 443 -32.70 32.89 -37.18
CA ARG A 443 -32.37 31.71 -36.37
C ARG A 443 -32.09 32.10 -34.91
N SER A 444 -32.73 31.40 -33.99
CA SER A 444 -32.41 31.36 -32.57
C SER A 444 -31.02 30.76 -32.33
N GLN A 445 -30.20 31.48 -31.57
CA GLN A 445 -29.00 30.95 -30.93
C GLN A 445 -29.39 29.93 -29.85
N PRO A 446 -28.69 28.79 -29.69
CA PRO A 446 -28.81 27.99 -28.48
C PRO A 446 -27.93 28.61 -27.38
N GLN A 447 -28.59 29.12 -26.34
CA GLN A 447 -27.97 29.45 -25.06
C GLN A 447 -27.29 28.20 -24.47
N CYS A 448 -26.02 28.34 -24.09
CA CYS A 448 -25.36 27.43 -23.17
C CYS A 448 -26.11 27.41 -21.84
N ARG A 449 -26.75 26.28 -21.50
CA ARG A 449 -27.26 26.05 -20.15
C ARG A 449 -26.12 25.56 -19.27
N GLU A 450 -25.85 26.30 -18.20
CA GLU A 450 -25.02 25.84 -17.10
C GLU A 450 -25.59 24.55 -16.47
N PRO A 451 -24.74 23.61 -16.03
CA PRO A 451 -25.20 22.42 -15.33
C PRO A 451 -25.75 22.78 -13.94
N PRO A 452 -26.83 22.10 -13.47
CA PRO A 452 -27.41 22.40 -12.17
C PRO A 452 -26.44 22.07 -11.02
N PRO A 453 -26.53 22.79 -9.88
CA PRO A 453 -25.60 22.62 -8.77
C PRO A 453 -25.73 21.24 -8.12
N ARG A 454 -24.57 20.64 -7.80
CA ARG A 454 -24.45 19.35 -7.10
C ARG A 454 -25.21 19.40 -5.77
N LYS A 455 -26.25 18.56 -5.64
CA LYS A 455 -26.93 18.32 -4.36
C LYS A 455 -25.92 17.81 -3.33
N HIS A 456 -25.66 18.63 -2.32
CA HIS A 456 -24.98 18.21 -1.10
C HIS A 456 -25.87 17.21 -0.37
N TRP A 457 -25.37 16.00 -0.16
CA TRP A 457 -25.98 15.05 0.76
C TRP A 457 -25.84 15.60 2.19
N ARG A 458 -26.90 16.23 2.72
CA ARG A 458 -27.04 16.43 4.17
C ARG A 458 -27.46 15.09 4.78
N TYR A 459 -26.62 14.53 5.63
CA TYR A 459 -26.98 13.42 6.50
C TYR A 459 -27.89 13.95 7.62
N ASP A 460 -29.11 13.43 7.71
CA ASP A 460 -29.95 13.61 8.90
C ASP A 460 -29.49 12.66 10.02
N PRO A 461 -29.29 13.16 11.26
CA PRO A 461 -28.96 12.32 12.39
C PRO A 461 -30.20 11.52 12.85
N ILE A 462 -30.01 10.22 13.03
CA ILE A 462 -31.01 9.27 13.54
C ILE A 462 -31.50 9.74 14.92
N ARG A 463 -32.80 10.04 15.03
CA ARG A 463 -33.51 10.24 16.29
C ARG A 463 -33.54 8.93 17.09
N ILE A 464 -33.00 8.98 18.30
CA ILE A 464 -33.16 7.95 19.33
C ILE A 464 -34.59 8.08 19.87
N TYR A 465 -35.42 7.07 19.67
CA TYR A 465 -36.65 6.92 20.44
C TYR A 465 -36.31 6.18 21.74
N THR A 466 -36.45 6.89 22.85
CA THR A 466 -36.54 6.30 24.18
C THR A 466 -37.93 5.71 24.37
N GLY A 467 -37.97 4.41 24.61
CA GLY A 467 -39.13 3.64 25.08
C GLY A 467 -38.62 2.48 25.89
#